data_AF-A0A9D3TBQ5-F1
#
_entry.id   AF-A0A9D3TBQ5-F1
#
_cell.length_a   1.000
_cell.length_b   1.000
_cell.length_c   1.000
_cell.angle_alpha   90.00
_cell.angle_beta   90.00
_cell.angle_gamma   90.00
#
_symmetry.space_group_name_H-M   'P 1'
#
loop_
_entity.id
_entity.type
_entity.pdbx_description
1 polymer ?
#
loop_
_entity_poly.entity_id
_entity_poly.type
_entity_poly.pdbx_seq_one_letter_code
_entity_poly.pdbx_strand_id
1 'polypeptide(L)'
;MAGILNWVVALPPDVLKSNFQTAGEGWYCGLLDVLWELVQEEGVRVLYKGFSVVMLRAFPANATCFLGFEVAPKCLNWLAPDW
;
A
#
# COMPACT_ATOMS: atom_id res chain seq x y z
N MET A 1 -8.72 8.26 5.88
CA MET A 1 -7.72 9.17 5.27
C MET A 1 -6.30 8.94 5.80
N ALA A 2 -6.10 8.77 7.11
CA ALA A 2 -4.77 8.45 7.69
C ALA A 2 -4.07 7.24 7.04
N GLY A 3 -4.82 6.19 6.68
CA GLY A 3 -4.26 5.03 5.96
C GLY A 3 -3.66 5.41 4.60
N ILE A 4 -4.32 6.27 3.82
CA ILE A 4 -3.84 6.66 2.49
C ILE A 4 -2.53 7.44 2.59
N LEU A 5 -2.43 8.37 3.54
CA LEU A 5 -1.19 9.12 3.79
C LEU A 5 -0.04 8.20 4.24
N ASN A 6 -0.33 7.19 5.08
CA ASN A 6 0.66 6.19 5.45
C ASN A 6 1.18 5.41 4.23
N TRP A 7 0.28 5.00 3.33
CA TRP A 7 0.68 4.31 2.09
C TRP A 7 1.48 5.23 1.16
N VAL A 8 1.15 6.51 1.04
CA VAL A 8 1.93 7.50 0.24
C VAL A 8 3.38 7.57 0.71
N VAL A 9 3.62 7.56 2.03
CA VAL A 9 4.98 7.64 2.60
C VAL A 9 5.70 6.30 2.59
N ALA A 10 4.98 5.18 2.75
CA ALA A 10 5.55 3.83 2.79
C ALA A 10 5.89 3.25 1.39
N LEU A 11 5.18 3.68 0.34
CA LEU A 11 5.38 3.21 -1.03
C LEU A 11 6.80 3.45 -1.60
N PRO A 12 7.39 4.66 -1.52
CA PRO A 12 8.73 4.88 -2.05
C PRO A 12 9.79 3.93 -1.47
N PRO A 13 9.90 3.73 -0.13
CA PRO A 13 10.86 2.77 0.42
C PRO A 13 10.52 1.31 0.08
N ASP A 14 9.24 0.93 -0.01
CA ASP A 14 8.85 -0.42 -0.45
C ASP A 14 9.28 -0.70 -1.91
N VAL A 15 9.03 0.23 -2.82
CA VAL A 15 9.44 0.11 -4.24
C VAL A 15 10.95 0.01 -4.35
N LEU A 16 11.69 0.81 -3.56
CA LEU A 16 13.15 0.77 -3.50
C LEU A 16 13.65 -0.60 -3.04
N LYS A 17 13.03 -1.17 -2.01
CA LYS A 17 13.40 -2.47 -1.46
C LYS A 17 13.12 -3.60 -2.44
N SER A 18 11.94 -3.58 -3.08
CA SER A 18 11.58 -4.59 -4.09
C SER A 18 12.52 -4.54 -5.30
N ASN A 19 12.90 -3.35 -5.77
CA ASN A 19 13.88 -3.23 -6.85
C ASN A 19 15.25 -3.74 -6.42
N PHE A 20 15.73 -3.36 -5.23
CA PHE A 20 17.01 -3.84 -4.70
C PHE A 20 17.05 -5.37 -4.49
N GLN A 21 15.94 -5.97 -4.04
CA GLN A 21 15.84 -7.43 -3.87
C GLN A 21 15.68 -8.19 -5.19
N THR A 22 15.12 -7.56 -6.22
CA THR A 22 14.96 -8.16 -7.55
C THR A 22 16.24 -8.03 -8.37
N ALA A 23 17.04 -7.00 -8.12
CA ALA A 23 18.35 -6.83 -8.70
C ALA A 23 19.31 -7.90 -8.16
N GLY A 24 20.09 -8.53 -9.05
CA GLY A 24 21.09 -9.53 -8.67
C GLY A 24 22.16 -8.94 -7.74
N GLU A 25 22.74 -9.78 -6.87
CA GLU A 25 23.80 -9.37 -5.96
C GLU A 25 24.93 -8.64 -6.72
N GLY A 26 25.24 -7.42 -6.30
CA GLY A 26 26.31 -6.59 -6.87
C GLY A 26 25.87 -5.54 -7.91
N TRP A 27 24.60 -5.47 -8.28
CA TRP A 27 24.10 -4.44 -9.21
C TRP A 27 23.97 -3.04 -8.60
N TYR A 28 23.77 -2.94 -7.28
CA TYR A 28 23.59 -1.66 -6.60
C TYR A 28 24.41 -1.59 -5.30
N CYS A 29 25.14 -0.49 -5.08
CA CYS A 29 25.92 -0.29 -3.85
C CYS A 29 25.04 0.10 -2.65
N GLY A 30 23.79 0.50 -2.87
CA GLY A 30 22.84 0.79 -1.81
C GLY A 30 21.47 1.27 -2.31
N LEU A 31 20.53 1.45 -1.37
CA LEU A 31 19.17 1.93 -1.65
C LEU A 31 19.13 3.31 -2.30
N LEU A 32 20.08 4.20 -1.98
CA LEU A 32 20.16 5.53 -2.61
C LEU A 32 20.63 5.48 -4.06
N ASP A 33 21.46 4.50 -4.41
CA ASP A 33 21.96 4.27 -5.76
C ASP A 33 20.81 3.81 -6.66
N VAL A 34 20.01 2.85 -6.16
CA VAL A 34 18.75 2.42 -6.77
C VAL A 34 17.80 3.61 -6.96
N LEU A 35 17.65 4.46 -5.95
CA LEU A 35 16.77 5.63 -6.04
C LEU A 35 17.23 6.61 -7.11
N TRP A 36 18.52 6.88 -7.18
CA TRP A 36 19.10 7.78 -8.16
C TRP A 36 18.92 7.25 -9.58
N GLU A 37 19.23 5.97 -9.81
CA GLU A 37 19.06 5.30 -11.10
C GLU A 37 17.60 5.33 -11.58
N LEU A 38 16.66 4.92 -10.71
CA LEU A 38 15.23 4.92 -11.03
C LEU A 38 14.69 6.32 -11.34
N VAL A 39 15.15 7.34 -10.60
CA VAL A 39 14.76 8.73 -10.84
C VAL A 39 15.40 9.29 -12.12
N GLN A 40 16.61 8.85 -12.49
CA GLN A 40 17.25 9.24 -13.75
C GLN A 40 16.61 8.59 -14.97
N GLU A 41 16.25 7.31 -14.90
CA GLU A 41 15.66 6.57 -16.02
C GLU A 41 14.19 6.92 -16.27
N GLU A 42 13.34 6.83 -15.24
CA GLU A 42 11.88 6.98 -15.37
C GLU A 42 11.31 8.21 -14.64
N GLY A 43 12.11 8.90 -13.84
CA GLY A 43 11.68 10.05 -13.05
C GLY A 43 10.99 9.68 -11.74
N VAL A 44 10.63 10.70 -10.96
CA VAL A 44 10.01 10.56 -9.62
C VAL A 44 8.67 9.81 -9.61
N ARG A 45 8.03 9.65 -10.77
CA ARG A 45 6.76 8.92 -10.91
C ARG A 45 6.93 7.42 -10.76
N VAL A 46 8.12 6.87 -11.01
CA VAL A 46 8.37 5.43 -10.89
C VAL A 46 8.23 4.94 -9.44
N LEU A 47 8.55 5.79 -8.47
CA LEU A 47 8.35 5.54 -7.04
C LEU A 47 6.87 5.35 -6.66
N TYR A 48 5.96 5.81 -7.52
CA TYR A 48 4.51 5.67 -7.38
C TYR A 48 3.88 4.72 -8.40
N LYS A 49 4.68 3.97 -9.20
CA LYS A 49 4.15 3.06 -10.25
C LYS A 49 3.27 1.93 -9.68
N GLY A 50 3.31 1.69 -8.36
CA GLY A 50 2.40 0.79 -7.62
C GLY A 50 1.29 1.48 -6.82
N PHE A 51 1.22 2.82 -6.81
CA PHE A 51 0.25 3.57 -6.01
C PHE A 51 -1.20 3.27 -6.40
N SER A 52 -1.48 3.16 -7.69
CA SER A 52 -2.82 2.83 -8.21
C SER A 52 -3.27 1.42 -7.78
N VAL A 53 -2.37 0.44 -7.82
CA VAL A 53 -2.63 -0.94 -7.37
C VAL A 53 -2.84 -0.98 -5.86
N VAL A 54 -2.04 -0.25 -5.09
CA VAL A 54 -2.17 -0.17 -3.63
C VAL A 54 -3.45 0.57 -3.22
N MET A 55 -3.83 1.63 -3.93
CA MET A 55 -5.14 2.27 -3.73
C MET A 55 -6.30 1.34 -4.08
N LEU A 56 -6.21 0.63 -5.22
CA LEU A 56 -7.21 -0.35 -5.64
C LEU A 56 -7.35 -1.48 -4.61
N ARG A 57 -6.28 -1.86 -3.91
CA ARG A 57 -6.29 -2.84 -2.81
C ARG A 57 -6.81 -2.25 -1.49
N ALA A 58 -6.47 -1.01 -1.18
CA ALA A 58 -6.89 -0.34 0.05
C ALA A 58 -8.38 0.02 0.05
N PHE A 59 -8.96 0.26 -1.14
CA PHE A 59 -10.38 0.56 -1.31
C PHE A 59 -11.31 -0.57 -0.81
N PRO A 60 -11.16 -1.83 -1.26
CA PRO A 60 -11.97 -2.93 -0.76
C PRO A 60 -11.66 -3.25 0.70
N ALA A 61 -10.40 -3.16 1.15
CA ALA A 61 -10.08 -3.38 2.57
C ALA A 61 -10.80 -2.38 3.49
N ASN A 62 -10.82 -1.09 3.11
CA ASN A 62 -11.59 -0.09 3.84
C ASN A 62 -13.10 -0.31 3.70
N ALA A 63 -13.59 -0.66 2.51
CA ALA A 63 -15.00 -0.95 2.27
C ALA A 63 -15.50 -2.16 3.09
N THR A 64 -14.71 -3.22 3.21
CA THR A 64 -15.02 -4.39 4.06
C THR A 64 -15.03 -4.02 5.53
N CYS A 65 -14.16 -3.12 5.98
CA CYS A 65 -14.18 -2.64 7.36
C CYS A 65 -15.47 -1.86 7.67
N PHE A 66 -15.88 -0.95 6.76
CA PHE A 66 -17.15 -0.23 6.88
C PHE A 66 -18.37 -1.17 6.82
N LEU A 67 -18.37 -2.12 5.88
CA LEU A 67 -19.42 -3.14 5.78
C LEU A 67 -19.48 -4.02 7.02
N GLY A 68 -18.33 -4.46 7.55
CA GLY A 68 -18.27 -5.23 8.79
C GLY A 68 -18.83 -4.44 9.97
N PHE A 69 -18.55 -3.15 10.06
CA PHE A 69 -19.07 -2.27 11.12
C PHE A 69 -20.57 -2.02 11.00
N GLU A 70 -21.14 -2.02 9.79
CA GLU A 70 -22.59 -1.91 9.59
C GLU A 70 -23.32 -3.25 9.76
N VAL A 71 -22.68 -4.36 9.38
CA VAL A 71 -23.26 -5.70 9.45
C VAL A 71 -23.19 -6.25 10.87
N ALA A 72 -22.13 -5.95 11.64
CA ALA A 72 -21.98 -6.41 13.02
C ALA A 72 -23.18 -6.06 13.93
N PRO A 73 -23.66 -4.80 14.02
CA PRO A 73 -24.82 -4.47 14.85
C PRO A 73 -26.13 -5.02 14.28
N LYS A 74 -26.27 -5.13 12.95
CA LYS A 74 -27.45 -5.73 12.31
C LYS A 74 -27.55 -7.24 12.57
N CYS A 75 -26.43 -7.96 12.46
CA CYS A 75 -26.35 -9.38 12.81
C CYS A 75 -26.56 -9.59 14.30
N LEU A 76 -26.02 -8.74 15.16
CA LEU A 76 -26.21 -8.83 16.61
C LEU A 76 -27.68 -8.64 17.02
N ASN A 77 -28.36 -7.65 16.43
CA ASN A 77 -29.79 -7.42 16.65
C ASN A 77 -30.65 -8.57 16.13
N TRP A 78 -30.27 -9.18 15.00
CA TRP A 78 -30.95 -10.37 14.46
C TRP A 78 -30.74 -11.63 15.32
N LEU A 79 -29.55 -11.82 15.91
CA LEU A 79 -29.21 -12.98 16.75
C LEU A 79 -29.72 -12.87 18.19
N ALA A 80 -29.86 -11.67 18.73
CA ALA A 80 -30.37 -11.43 20.08
C ALA A 80 -31.29 -10.19 20.09
N PRO A 81 -32.57 -10.35 19.72
CA PRO A 81 -33.53 -9.24 19.69
C PRO A 81 -34.03 -8.76 21.08
N ASP A 82 -33.62 -9.40 22.19
CA ASP A 82 -34.12 -9.14 23.54
C ASP A 82 -33.00 -8.97 24.60
N TRP A 83 -32.15 -7.96 24.40
CA TRP A 83 -31.41 -7.25 25.47
C TRP A 83 -31.49 -5.75 25.25
#